data_AF-A0A0S8YG95-F1
#
_entry.id   AF-A0A0S8YG95-F1
#
_cell.length_a   1.000
_cell.length_b   1.000
_cell.length_c   1.000
_cell.angle_alpha   90.00
_cell.angle_beta   90.00
_cell.angle_gamma   90.00
#
_symmetry.space_group_name_H-M   'P 1'
#
loop_
_entity.id
_entity.type
_entity.pdbx_description
1 polymer ?
#
loop_
_entity_poly.entity_id
_entity_poly.type
_entity_poly.pdbx_seq_one_letter_code
_entity_poly.pdbx_strand_id
1 'polypeptide(L)'
;MENLGELIRTLRKKQKLTQQALAEQYGMSRSTISGIENSSISEIGLRKVEAILNGFGYELTAVPRQSTRPTLDSLKKVNFHG
;
A
#
# COMPACT_ATOMS: atom_id res chain seq x y z
N MET A 1 7.48 -7.46 -5.84
CA MET A 1 7.22 -6.03 -5.65
C MET A 1 6.12 -5.98 -4.62
N GLU A 2 6.43 -5.54 -3.41
CA GLU A 2 5.39 -5.39 -2.38
C GLU A 2 4.32 -4.45 -2.92
N ASN A 3 3.06 -4.88 -2.86
CA ASN A 3 1.96 -3.98 -3.20
C ASN A 3 1.88 -2.91 -2.11
N LEU A 4 1.65 -1.65 -2.49
CA LEU A 4 1.52 -0.51 -1.57
C LEU A 4 0.65 -0.81 -0.34
N GLY A 5 -0.46 -1.55 -0.52
CA GLY A 5 -1.33 -1.96 0.60
C GLY A 5 -0.63 -2.86 1.63
N GLU A 6 0.23 -3.77 1.17
CA GLU A 6 1.01 -4.67 2.03
C GLU A 6 2.10 -3.91 2.80
N LEU A 7 2.75 -2.95 2.14
CA LEU A 7 3.71 -2.06 2.80
C LEU A 7 3.04 -1.28 3.93
N ILE A 8 1.91 -0.62 3.65
CA ILE A 8 1.15 0.15 4.64
C ILE A 8 0.72 -0.74 5.82
N ARG A 9 0.20 -1.95 5.55
CA ARG A 9 -0.16 -2.93 6.58
C ARG A 9 1.03 -3.29 7.46
N THR A 10 2.18 -3.55 6.85
CA THR A 10 3.40 -3.94 7.55
C THR A 10 3.89 -2.82 8.47
N LEU A 11 3.92 -1.58 7.97
CA LEU A 11 4.32 -0.41 8.75
C LEU A 11 3.36 -0.15 9.92
N ARG A 12 2.05 -0.23 9.68
CA ARG A 12 1.03 -0.13 10.74
C ARG A 12 1.27 -1.16 11.84
N LYS A 13 1.49 -2.43 11.47
CA LYS A 13 1.74 -3.51 12.43
C LYS A 13 3.06 -3.33 13.19
N LYS A 14 4.13 -2.85 12.52
CA LYS A 14 5.40 -2.52 13.19
C LYS A 14 5.22 -1.44 14.26
N GLN A 15 4.33 -0.48 14.03
CA GLN A 15 3.96 0.54 15.02
C GLN A 15 2.87 0.09 16.02
N LYS A 16 2.46 -1.19 15.97
CA LYS A 16 1.41 -1.77 16.85
C LYS A 16 0.05 -1.07 16.76
N LEU A 17 -0.24 -0.40 15.64
CA LEU A 17 -1.51 0.28 15.41
C LEU A 17 -2.58 -0.70 14.91
N THR A 18 -3.82 -0.55 15.36
CA THR A 18 -4.97 -1.21 14.72
C THR A 18 -5.36 -0.44 13.45
N GLN A 19 -6.15 -1.05 12.56
CA GLN A 19 -6.68 -0.32 11.39
C GLN A 19 -7.54 0.88 11.80
N GLN A 20 -8.28 0.75 12.91
CA GLN A 20 -9.10 1.83 13.46
C GLN A 20 -8.22 2.99 13.94
N ALA A 21 -7.17 2.70 14.72
CA ALA A 21 -6.25 3.72 15.21
C ALA A 21 -5.55 4.47 14.06
N LEU A 22 -5.13 3.75 13.02
CA LEU A 22 -4.55 4.39 11.83
C LEU A 22 -5.58 5.27 11.10
N ALA A 23 -6.83 4.82 11.03
CA ALA A 23 -7.90 5.57 10.39
C ALA A 23 -8.17 6.89 11.13
N GLU A 24 -8.24 6.85 12.46
CA GLU A 24 -8.41 8.02 13.32
C GLU A 24 -7.25 9.01 13.16
N GLN A 25 -6.02 8.53 13.14
CA GLN A 25 -4.81 9.37 12.98
C GLN A 25 -4.83 10.21 11.71
N TYR A 26 -5.39 9.70 10.62
CA TYR A 26 -5.43 10.39 9.32
C TYR A 26 -6.84 10.82 8.88
N GLY A 27 -7.83 10.80 9.78
CA GLY A 27 -9.19 11.25 9.49
C GLY A 27 -9.90 10.45 8.40
N MET A 28 -9.73 9.13 8.41
CA MET A 28 -10.36 8.19 7.46
C MET A 28 -11.28 7.20 8.17
N SER A 29 -12.10 6.48 7.41
CA SER A 29 -12.83 5.34 7.97
C SER A 29 -11.93 4.11 8.07
N ARG A 30 -12.24 3.21 9.02
CA ARG A 30 -11.58 1.90 9.12
C ARG A 30 -11.68 1.10 7.83
N SER A 31 -12.84 1.20 7.14
CA SER A 31 -13.07 0.51 5.88
C SER A 31 -12.17 1.03 4.77
N THR A 32 -11.85 2.33 4.74
CA THR A 32 -10.84 2.89 3.84
C THR A 32 -9.47 2.28 4.11
N ILE A 33 -9.00 2.26 5.36
CA ILE A 33 -7.70 1.63 5.70
C ILE A 33 -7.68 0.14 5.32
N SER A 34 -8.75 -0.60 5.63
CA SER A 34 -8.87 -2.00 5.24
C SER A 34 -8.84 -2.19 3.72
N GLY A 35 -9.53 -1.33 2.96
CA GLY A 35 -9.55 -1.37 1.50
C GLY A 35 -8.19 -1.08 0.88
N ILE A 36 -7.44 -0.12 1.43
CA ILE A 36 -6.05 0.17 1.04
C ILE A 36 -5.18 -1.06 1.27
N GLU A 37 -5.20 -1.61 2.49
CA GLU A 37 -4.31 -2.72 2.86
C GLU A 37 -4.60 -4.02 2.09
N ASN A 38 -5.83 -4.20 1.62
CA ASN A 38 -6.26 -5.36 0.84
C ASN A 38 -6.32 -5.10 -0.67
N SER A 39 -5.96 -3.90 -1.14
CA SER A 39 -6.08 -3.50 -2.55
C SER A 39 -7.50 -3.69 -3.12
N SER A 40 -8.53 -3.53 -2.28
CA SER A 40 -9.93 -3.79 -2.62
C SER A 40 -10.77 -2.53 -2.80
N ILE A 41 -10.17 -1.35 -2.67
CA ILE A 41 -10.84 -0.06 -2.90
C ILE A 41 -10.68 0.31 -4.38
N SER A 42 -11.78 0.70 -5.03
CA SER A 42 -11.76 1.08 -6.44
C SER A 42 -11.08 2.43 -6.67
N GLU A 43 -11.26 3.35 -5.73
CA GLU A 43 -10.70 4.70 -5.80
C GLU A 43 -10.23 5.18 -4.43
N ILE A 44 -9.12 5.91 -4.43
CA ILE A 44 -8.62 6.63 -3.27
C ILE A 44 -7.94 7.92 -3.72
N GLY A 45 -8.19 9.01 -2.99
CA GLY A 45 -7.52 10.27 -3.26
C GLY A 45 -6.02 10.18 -2.96
N LEU A 46 -5.18 10.64 -3.89
CA LEU A 46 -3.71 10.64 -3.79
C LEU A 46 -3.20 11.17 -2.44
N ARG A 47 -3.74 12.32 -1.99
CA ARG A 47 -3.37 12.96 -0.72
C ARG A 47 -3.55 12.06 0.50
N LYS A 48 -4.53 11.14 0.48
CA LYS A 48 -4.74 10.18 1.57
C LYS A 48 -3.61 9.17 1.65
N VAL A 49 -3.17 8.67 0.49
CA VAL A 49 -2.05 7.74 0.39
C VAL A 49 -0.76 8.42 0.82
N GLU A 50 -0.49 9.62 0.30
CA GLU A 50 0.68 10.41 0.69
C GLU A 50 0.73 10.70 2.19
N ALA A 51 -0.39 11.07 2.82
CA ALA A 51 -0.42 11.36 4.25
C ALA A 51 0.02 10.15 5.10
N ILE A 52 -0.46 8.95 4.75
CA ILE A 52 -0.09 7.70 5.44
C ILE A 52 1.40 7.40 5.24
N LEU A 53 1.88 7.49 3.99
CA LEU A 53 3.29 7.22 3.66
C LEU A 53 4.21 8.20 4.40
N ASN A 54 3.92 9.50 4.34
CA ASN A 54 4.72 10.54 4.97
C ASN A 54 4.82 10.33 6.48
N GLY A 55 3.71 9.98 7.15
CA GLY A 55 3.75 9.72 8.59
C GLY A 55 4.43 8.40 8.98
N PHE A 56 4.70 7.51 8.02
CA PHE A 56 5.58 6.37 8.20
C PHE A 56 7.03 6.62 7.74
N GLY A 57 7.36 7.83 7.30
CA GLY A 57 8.69 8.20 6.81
C GLY A 57 8.98 7.75 5.37
N TYR A 58 7.93 7.52 4.59
CA TYR A 58 8.00 7.19 3.16
C TYR A 58 7.50 8.34 2.33
N GLU A 59 8.07 8.52 1.15
CA GLU A 59 7.61 9.50 0.17
C GLU A 59 6.97 8.77 -1.02
N LEU A 60 5.89 9.34 -1.56
CA LEU A 60 5.33 8.87 -2.82
C LEU A 60 6.10 9.49 -3.99
N THR A 61 6.72 8.66 -4.82
CA THR A 61 7.55 9.13 -5.94
C THR A 61 7.18 8.46 -7.26
N ALA A 62 7.38 9.17 -8.36
CA ALA A 62 7.25 8.61 -9.70
C ALA A 62 8.52 7.81 -10.04
N VAL A 63 8.34 6.56 -10.43
CA VAL A 63 9.42 5.71 -10.93
C VAL A 63 9.23 5.42 -12.43
N PRO A 64 10.30 5.31 -13.23
CA PRO A 64 10.19 4.90 -14.61
C PRO A 64 9.42 3.58 -14.73
N ARG A 65 8.44 3.53 -15.64
CA ARG A 65 7.74 2.29 -15.93
C ARG A 65 8.74 1.31 -16.55
N GLN A 66 8.87 0.12 -15.95
CA GLN A 66 9.66 -0.96 -16.55
C GLN A 66 9.00 -1.37 -17.88
N SER A 67 9.65 -1.08 -19.01
CA SER A 67 9.08 -1.30 -20.35
C SER A 67 9.21 -2.74 -20.84
N THR A 68 10.04 -3.56 -20.19
CA THR A 68 10.17 -4.97 -20.50
C THR A 68 8.98 -5.71 -19.92
N ARG A 69 8.12 -6.26 -20.79
CA ARG A 69 7.11 -7.23 -20.37
C ARG A 69 7.82 -8.32 -19.56
N PRO A 70 7.41 -8.58 -18.31
CA PRO A 70 8.02 -9.62 -17.52
C PRO A 70 7.84 -10.96 -18.23
N THR A 71 8.93 -11.73 -18.35
CA THR A 71 8.87 -13.12 -18.80
C THR A 71 8.18 -13.98 -17.74
N LEU A 72 7.65 -15.14 -18.14
CA LEU A 72 7.06 -16.09 -17.19
C LEU A 72 8.02 -16.45 -16.04
N ASP A 73 9.31 -16.60 -16.34
CA ASP A 73 10.35 -16.88 -15.34
C ASP A 73 10.55 -15.72 -14.36
N SER A 74 10.41 -14.48 -14.84
CA SER A 74 10.46 -13.31 -13.96
C SER A 74 9.21 -13.20 -13.07
N LEU A 75 8.03 -13.64 -13.53
CA LEU A 75 6.79 -13.65 -12.75
C LEU A 75 6.82 -14.70 -11.63
N LYS A 76 7.35 -15.90 -11.89
CA LYS A 76 7.48 -16.97 -10.88
C LYS A 76 8.33 -16.54 -9.68
N LYS A 77 9.28 -15.63 -9.87
CA LYS A 77 10.13 -15.09 -8.79
C LYS A 77 9.41 -14.10 -7.87
N VAL A 78 8.23 -13.61 -8.25
CA VAL A 78 7.51 -12.53 -7.52
C VAL A 78 6.26 -13.03 -6.79
N ASN A 79 6.19 -14.32 -6.45
CA ASN A 79 5.00 -14.97 -5.86
C ASN A 79 3.76 -14.85 -6.74
N PHE A 80 3.88 -15.00 -8.06
CA PHE A 80 2.71 -15.12 -8.93
C PHE A 80 2.01 -16.47 -8.65
N HIS A 81 0.89 -16.42 -7.93
CA HIS A 81 0.01 -17.57 -7.74
C HIS A 81 -1.04 -17.48 -8.84
N GLY A 82 -0.85 -18.28 -9.89
CA GLY A 82 -1.88 -18.53 -10.90
C GLY A 82 -2.94 -19.49 -10.37
#